data_AF-A0A077ZG68-F1
#
_entry.id   AF-A0A077ZG68-F1
#
_cell.length_a   1.000
_cell.length_b   1.000
_cell.length_c   1.000
_cell.angle_alpha   90.00
_cell.angle_beta   90.00
_cell.angle_gamma   90.00
#
_symmetry.space_group_name_H-M   'P 1'
#
loop_
_entity.id
_entity.type
_entity.pdbx_description
1 polymer ?
#
loop_
_entity_poly.entity_id
_entity_poly.type
_entity_poly.pdbx_seq_one_letter_code
_entity_poly.pdbx_strand_id
1 'polypeptide(L)'
;MTSASEKFREFRGLIFTGWQRYDHFAVLCEFLPIGIPSLTVNMLTIRNGRFDASVNDQAISIMQCVTGSDVKGDLYGCRFPGSDIYQNVQLLHEKRSEIEKMLFQQSSVQGWLSNVAIEHNMSSPWYMNLIIPDLVSYKNQMVELSLNIRRAMLEMFYENTVDEFLLTYVDPVITRLQNLLDSATTIQKRVEFPVRPFLIKRTVDMTR
;
A
#
# COMPACT_ATOMS: atom_id res chain seq x y z
N MET A 1 -1.24 -32.07 27.69
CA MET A 1 -0.01 -31.27 27.88
C MET A 1 1.14 -32.03 27.23
N THR A 2 1.98 -31.35 26.45
CA THR A 2 3.12 -32.00 25.77
C THR A 2 4.27 -32.20 26.77
N SER A 3 5.20 -33.13 26.50
CA SER A 3 6.38 -33.35 27.35
C SER A 3 7.25 -32.09 27.55
N ALA A 4 7.13 -31.11 26.65
CA ALA A 4 7.78 -29.82 26.77
C ALA A 4 7.17 -28.97 27.91
N SER A 5 5.84 -28.97 28.10
CA SER A 5 5.20 -28.13 29.14
C SER A 5 5.57 -28.55 30.56
N GLU A 6 5.90 -29.83 30.78
CA GLU A 6 6.34 -30.33 32.08
C GLU A 6 7.72 -29.80 32.51
N LYS A 7 8.55 -29.36 31.55
CA LYS A 7 9.87 -28.77 31.83
C LYS A 7 9.79 -27.33 32.33
N PHE A 8 8.73 -26.61 31.98
CA PHE A 8 8.53 -25.22 32.39
C PHE A 8 7.63 -25.14 33.62
N ARG A 9 8.24 -25.13 34.81
CA ARG A 9 7.52 -25.08 36.09
C ARG A 9 6.93 -23.70 36.39
N GLU A 10 7.53 -22.64 35.85
CA GLU A 10 7.16 -21.26 36.14
C GLU A 10 7.14 -20.44 34.85
N PHE A 11 6.13 -19.57 34.71
CA PHE A 11 6.06 -18.58 33.66
C PHE A 11 6.73 -17.29 34.13
N ARG A 12 7.84 -16.90 33.50
CA ARG A 12 8.65 -15.75 33.92
C ARG A 12 8.30 -14.44 33.22
N GLY A 13 7.76 -14.51 32.00
CA GLY A 13 7.44 -13.32 31.22
C GLY A 13 7.27 -13.60 29.73
N LEU A 14 7.03 -12.55 28.97
CA LEU A 14 6.87 -12.58 27.52
C LEU A 14 7.86 -11.61 26.88
N ILE A 15 8.40 -12.04 25.74
CA ILE A 15 9.20 -11.17 24.88
C ILE A 15 8.38 -10.97 23.61
N PHE A 16 8.07 -9.72 23.29
CA PHE A 16 7.46 -9.35 22.03
C PHE A 16 8.57 -8.96 21.07
N THR A 17 8.64 -9.65 19.94
CA THR A 17 9.60 -9.34 18.87
C THR A 17 8.84 -9.06 17.59
N GLY A 18 9.37 -8.15 16.80
CA GLY A 18 8.96 -7.89 15.43
C GLY A 18 10.21 -7.93 14.55
N TRP A 19 10.15 -8.68 13.46
CA TRP A 19 11.25 -8.71 12.50
C TRP A 19 11.18 -7.44 11.66
N GLN A 20 12.25 -6.67 11.58
CA GLN A 20 12.36 -5.59 10.59
C GLN A 20 12.67 -6.14 9.19
N ARG A 21 13.30 -7.31 9.11
CA ARG A 21 13.65 -8.03 7.87
C ARG A 21 13.82 -9.52 8.18
N TYR A 22 13.35 -10.41 7.29
CA TYR A 22 13.47 -11.87 7.47
C TYR A 22 14.87 -12.39 7.14
N ASP A 23 15.47 -11.93 6.04
CA ASP A 23 16.82 -12.28 5.62
C ASP A 23 17.43 -11.15 4.77
N HIS A 24 18.73 -11.20 4.47
CA HIS A 24 19.44 -10.12 3.77
C HIS A 24 18.93 -9.79 2.35
N PHE A 25 18.22 -10.70 1.69
CA PHE A 25 17.66 -10.52 0.35
C PHE A 25 16.16 -10.23 0.36
N ALA A 26 15.49 -10.33 1.51
CA ALA A 26 14.08 -10.02 1.65
C ALA A 26 13.83 -8.50 1.77
N VAL A 27 12.64 -8.09 1.32
CA VAL A 27 12.11 -6.73 1.54
C VAL A 27 11.99 -6.42 3.04
N LEU A 28 11.94 -5.13 3.36
CA LEU A 28 11.62 -4.67 4.71
C LEU A 28 10.25 -5.21 5.14
N CYS A 29 10.22 -5.76 6.35
CA CYS A 29 9.00 -6.13 7.05
C CYS A 29 8.29 -4.87 7.58
N GLU A 30 7.32 -5.06 8.48
CA GLU A 30 6.62 -3.96 9.13
C GLU A 30 7.57 -3.13 10.02
N PHE A 31 7.46 -1.80 9.94
CA PHE A 31 8.23 -0.90 10.79
C PHE A 31 7.60 -0.75 12.18
N LEU A 32 8.45 -0.50 13.17
CA LEU A 32 8.02 -0.35 14.57
C LEU A 32 6.88 0.67 14.74
N PRO A 33 6.93 1.91 14.19
CA PRO A 33 5.82 2.86 14.37
C PRO A 33 4.49 2.35 13.83
N ILE A 34 4.54 1.55 12.74
CA ILE A 34 3.35 0.97 12.13
C ILE A 34 2.80 -0.18 12.99
N GLY A 35 3.70 -0.95 13.62
CA GLY A 35 3.36 -2.04 14.52
C GLY A 35 2.99 -1.63 15.96
N ILE A 36 3.20 -0.37 16.37
CA ILE A 36 2.89 0.11 17.73
C ILE A 36 1.42 -0.12 18.12
N PRO A 37 0.42 0.17 17.27
CA PRO A 37 -0.98 -0.15 17.57
C PRO A 37 -1.22 -1.62 17.87
N SER A 38 -0.69 -2.52 17.02
CA SER A 38 -0.78 -3.97 17.22
C SER A 38 -0.10 -4.39 18.53
N LEU A 39 1.12 -3.88 18.80
CA LEU A 39 1.85 -4.13 20.03
C LEU A 39 1.06 -3.68 21.27
N THR A 40 0.46 -2.50 21.22
CA THR A 40 -0.34 -1.92 22.30
C THR A 40 -1.55 -2.80 22.63
N VAL A 41 -2.31 -3.18 21.59
CA VAL A 41 -3.48 -4.05 21.75
C VAL A 41 -3.08 -5.43 22.29
N ASN A 42 -1.99 -6.02 21.79
CA ASN A 42 -1.50 -7.31 22.24
C ASN A 42 -1.06 -7.28 23.71
N MET A 43 -0.30 -6.27 24.11
CA MET A 43 0.14 -6.11 25.50
C MET A 43 -1.04 -5.91 26.46
N LEU A 44 -2.02 -5.09 26.09
CA LEU A 44 -3.24 -4.88 26.89
C LEU A 44 -4.10 -6.15 26.97
N THR A 45 -4.24 -6.87 25.86
CA THR A 45 -4.99 -8.14 25.81
C THR A 45 -4.38 -9.17 26.75
N ILE A 46 -3.05 -9.28 26.76
CA ILE A 46 -2.32 -10.20 27.63
C ILE A 46 -2.44 -9.78 29.09
N ARG A 47 -2.30 -8.48 29.37
CA ARG A 47 -2.46 -7.93 30.73
C ARG A 47 -3.86 -8.20 31.28
N ASN A 48 -4.90 -8.07 30.45
CA ASN A 48 -6.29 -8.25 30.84
C ASN A 48 -6.75 -9.72 30.75
N GLY A 49 -5.94 -10.61 30.16
CA GLY A 49 -6.25 -12.01 29.91
C GLY A 49 -7.25 -12.27 28.78
N ARG A 50 -7.81 -11.21 28.17
CA ARG A 50 -8.73 -11.27 27.03
C ARG A 50 -8.79 -9.93 26.29
N PHE A 51 -9.24 -9.97 25.04
CA PHE A 51 -9.58 -8.77 24.30
C PHE A 51 -11.05 -8.41 24.56
N ASP A 52 -11.30 -7.21 25.10
CA ASP A 52 -12.64 -6.66 25.32
C ASP A 52 -12.68 -5.15 25.02
N ALA A 53 -13.85 -4.52 25.15
CA ALA A 53 -14.02 -3.10 24.85
C ALA A 53 -13.10 -2.20 25.71
N SER A 54 -12.75 -2.62 26.93
CA SER A 54 -11.82 -1.86 27.78
C SER A 54 -10.42 -1.81 27.19
N VAL A 55 -9.99 -2.86 26.47
CA VAL A 55 -8.70 -2.86 25.75
C VAL A 55 -8.66 -1.77 24.69
N ASN A 56 -9.75 -1.58 23.94
CA ASN A 56 -9.84 -0.52 22.94
C ASN A 56 -9.71 0.87 23.58
N ASP A 57 -10.50 1.14 24.62
CA ASP A 57 -10.47 2.45 25.31
C ASP A 57 -9.11 2.74 25.94
N GLN A 58 -8.48 1.72 26.55
CA GLN A 58 -7.12 1.83 27.10
C GLN A 58 -6.09 2.08 26.00
N ALA A 59 -6.18 1.38 24.86
CA ALA A 59 -5.25 1.55 23.76
C ALA A 59 -5.33 2.96 23.17
N ILE A 60 -6.54 3.47 22.94
CA ILE A 60 -6.79 4.84 22.46
C ILE A 60 -6.22 5.86 23.43
N SER A 61 -6.42 5.65 24.74
CA SER A 61 -5.89 6.54 25.79
C SER A 61 -4.36 6.51 25.86
N ILE A 62 -3.73 5.34 25.73
CA ILE A 62 -2.27 5.19 25.79
C ILE A 62 -1.61 5.79 24.54
N MET A 63 -2.18 5.53 23.37
CA MET A 63 -1.70 6.06 22.09
C MET A 63 -2.08 7.52 21.86
N GLN A 64 -2.89 8.09 22.77
CA GLN A 64 -3.37 9.47 22.72
C GLN A 64 -4.07 9.80 21.39
N CYS A 65 -4.91 8.90 20.91
CA CYS A 65 -5.70 9.08 19.68
C CYS A 65 -6.96 9.91 19.94
N VAL A 66 -7.55 10.43 18.86
CA VAL A 66 -8.79 11.20 18.91
C VAL A 66 -9.96 10.31 19.29
N THR A 67 -10.91 10.87 20.04
CA THR A 67 -12.17 10.20 20.42
C THR A 67 -12.94 9.77 19.18
N GLY A 68 -13.25 8.47 19.07
CA GLY A 68 -13.88 7.87 17.89
C GLY A 68 -12.97 6.94 17.09
N SER A 69 -11.67 6.89 17.41
CA SER A 69 -10.77 5.85 16.91
C SER A 69 -11.23 4.46 17.36
N ASP A 70 -10.97 3.43 16.57
CA ASP A 70 -11.18 2.02 16.93
C ASP A 70 -9.95 1.23 16.52
N VAL A 71 -9.36 0.47 17.45
CA VAL A 71 -8.19 -0.38 17.16
C VAL A 71 -8.48 -1.47 16.13
N LYS A 72 -9.75 -1.83 15.91
CA LYS A 72 -10.17 -2.75 14.84
C LYS A 72 -10.44 -2.06 13.51
N GLY A 73 -10.67 -0.75 13.55
CA GLY A 73 -10.89 0.07 12.38
C GLY A 73 -9.71 1.01 12.19
N ASP A 74 -10.02 2.28 12.01
CA ASP A 74 -9.02 3.31 11.78
C ASP A 74 -8.67 4.03 13.07
N LEU A 75 -7.38 4.35 13.20
CA LEU A 75 -6.83 5.14 14.27
C LEU A 75 -6.54 6.56 13.78
N TYR A 76 -7.21 7.54 14.39
CA TYR A 76 -7.12 8.94 13.94
C TYR A 76 -6.39 9.81 14.97
N GLY A 77 -5.47 10.65 14.48
CA GLY A 77 -4.83 11.70 15.28
C GLY A 77 -4.09 11.21 16.52
N CYS A 78 -3.51 10.01 16.47
CA CYS A 78 -2.67 9.45 17.53
C CYS A 78 -1.36 10.23 17.67
N ARG A 79 -0.75 10.16 18.88
CA ARG A 79 0.49 10.90 19.22
C ARG A 79 1.61 10.02 19.76
N PHE A 80 1.59 8.72 19.45
CA PHE A 80 2.73 7.85 19.76
C PHE A 80 3.93 8.17 18.86
N PRO A 81 5.17 7.80 19.26
CA PRO A 81 6.36 8.05 18.45
C PRO A 81 6.27 7.44 17.05
N GLY A 82 6.40 8.27 16.01
CA GLY A 82 6.24 7.85 14.61
C GLY A 82 4.78 7.63 14.16
N SER A 83 3.81 8.17 14.91
CA SER A 83 2.39 8.17 14.51
C SER A 83 2.14 8.82 13.16
N ASP A 84 2.92 9.82 12.77
CA ASP A 84 2.86 10.43 11.44
C ASP A 84 3.21 9.43 10.33
N ILE A 85 4.19 8.54 10.58
CA ILE A 85 4.55 7.47 9.63
C ILE A 85 3.38 6.49 9.51
N TYR A 86 2.78 6.08 10.64
CA TYR A 86 1.62 5.19 10.64
C TYR A 86 0.47 5.80 9.81
N GLN A 87 0.12 7.06 10.03
CA GLN A 87 -0.97 7.73 9.30
C GLN A 87 -0.69 7.81 7.79
N ASN A 88 0.53 8.18 7.40
CA ASN A 88 0.91 8.24 5.98
C ASN A 88 0.88 6.85 5.31
N VAL A 89 1.29 5.80 6.02
CA VAL A 89 1.25 4.42 5.50
C VAL A 89 -0.19 3.91 5.41
N GLN A 90 -1.06 4.26 6.36
CA GLN A 90 -2.48 3.94 6.29
C GLN A 90 -3.13 4.62 5.07
N LEU A 91 -2.87 5.92 4.88
CA LEU A 91 -3.32 6.66 3.68
C LEU A 91 -2.79 6.04 2.39
N LEU A 92 -1.55 5.53 2.38
CA LEU A 92 -1.00 4.80 1.24
C LEU A 92 -1.77 3.51 0.96
N HIS A 93 -2.09 2.73 1.99
CA HIS A 93 -2.87 1.51 1.84
C HIS A 93 -4.25 1.80 1.25
N GLU A 94 -4.96 2.77 1.82
CA GLU A 94 -6.28 3.22 1.35
C GLU A 94 -6.23 3.71 -0.10
N LYS A 95 -5.27 4.60 -0.41
CA LYS A 95 -5.14 5.18 -1.75
C LYS A 95 -4.79 4.11 -2.79
N ARG A 96 -3.94 3.14 -2.46
CA ARG A 96 -3.63 2.01 -3.35
C ARG A 96 -4.86 1.15 -3.63
N SER A 97 -5.64 0.86 -2.59
CA SER A 97 -6.90 0.12 -2.73
C SER A 97 -7.91 0.87 -3.61
N GLU A 98 -8.03 2.19 -3.39
CA GLU A 98 -8.86 3.08 -4.20
C GLU A 98 -8.43 3.06 -5.67
N ILE A 99 -7.14 3.28 -5.98
CA ILE A 99 -6.61 3.29 -7.35
C ILE A 99 -6.85 1.93 -8.03
N GLU A 100 -6.61 0.82 -7.33
CA GLU A 100 -6.82 -0.51 -7.90
C GLU A 100 -8.29 -0.73 -8.27
N LYS A 101 -9.22 -0.37 -7.38
CA LYS A 101 -10.66 -0.56 -7.61
C LYS A 101 -11.26 0.44 -8.59
N MET A 102 -10.95 1.72 -8.41
CA MET A 102 -11.62 2.84 -9.10
C MET A 102 -11.01 3.13 -10.46
N LEU A 103 -9.75 2.73 -10.70
CA LEU A 103 -9.06 3.00 -11.97
C LEU A 103 -8.67 1.70 -12.66
N PHE A 104 -7.82 0.87 -12.04
CA PHE A 104 -7.22 -0.29 -12.73
C PHE A 104 -8.23 -1.41 -13.02
N GLN A 105 -9.25 -1.55 -12.19
CA GLN A 105 -10.33 -2.54 -12.36
C GLN A 105 -11.55 -1.97 -13.11
N GLN A 106 -11.54 -0.69 -13.45
CA GLN A 106 -12.65 -0.07 -14.16
C GLN A 106 -12.72 -0.56 -15.61
N SER A 107 -13.92 -0.87 -16.09
CA SER A 107 -14.16 -1.36 -17.46
C SER A 107 -13.72 -0.39 -18.55
N SER A 108 -13.77 0.92 -18.29
CA SER A 108 -13.26 1.96 -19.19
C SER A 108 -11.75 1.81 -19.43
N VAL A 109 -10.97 1.63 -18.37
CA VAL A 109 -9.52 1.44 -18.46
C VAL A 109 -9.21 0.07 -19.03
N GLN A 110 -9.83 -0.99 -18.53
CA GLN A 110 -9.58 -2.35 -19.02
C GLN A 110 -10.01 -2.58 -20.47
N GLY A 111 -11.01 -1.85 -20.97
CA GLY A 111 -11.47 -1.94 -22.36
C GLY A 111 -10.64 -1.09 -23.31
N TRP A 112 -10.50 0.20 -22.99
CA TRP A 112 -9.94 1.22 -23.89
C TRP A 112 -8.47 1.52 -23.64
N LEU A 113 -7.90 1.05 -22.54
CA LEU A 113 -6.46 1.10 -22.25
C LEU A 113 -5.92 -0.31 -21.94
N SER A 114 -6.50 -1.31 -22.61
CA SER A 114 -6.05 -2.71 -22.56
C SER A 114 -4.67 -2.89 -23.18
N ASN A 115 -4.02 -4.04 -22.92
CA ASN A 115 -2.77 -4.42 -23.59
C ASN A 115 -2.89 -4.36 -25.11
N VAL A 116 -4.03 -4.79 -25.68
CA VAL A 116 -4.23 -4.75 -27.14
C VAL A 116 -4.33 -3.31 -27.64
N ALA A 117 -4.98 -2.42 -26.88
CA ALA A 117 -5.08 -1.00 -27.20
C ALA A 117 -3.72 -0.30 -27.16
N ILE A 118 -2.91 -0.61 -26.14
CA ILE A 118 -1.56 -0.06 -25.94
C ILE A 118 -0.62 -0.55 -27.05
N GLU A 119 -0.52 -1.87 -27.25
CA GLU A 119 0.41 -2.48 -28.23
C GLU A 119 0.15 -2.01 -29.67
N HIS A 120 -1.12 -1.87 -30.04
CA HIS A 120 -1.50 -1.43 -31.39
C HIS A 120 -1.73 0.07 -31.48
N ASN A 121 -1.50 0.82 -30.39
CA ASN A 121 -1.76 2.25 -30.28
C ASN A 121 -3.15 2.62 -30.85
N MET A 122 -4.18 1.89 -30.43
CA MET A 122 -5.55 2.10 -30.89
C MET A 122 -6.51 2.14 -29.71
N SER A 123 -7.36 3.16 -29.69
CA SER A 123 -8.50 3.22 -28.79
C SER A 123 -9.46 4.30 -29.27
N SER A 124 -10.47 4.59 -28.46
CA SER A 124 -11.35 5.73 -28.67
C SER A 124 -10.74 6.98 -28.01
N PRO A 125 -10.47 8.06 -28.79
CA PRO A 125 -10.03 9.33 -28.23
C PRO A 125 -10.99 9.90 -27.17
N TRP A 126 -12.30 9.63 -27.30
CA TRP A 126 -13.30 10.04 -26.33
C TRP A 126 -13.06 9.40 -24.95
N TYR A 127 -12.77 8.10 -24.90
CA TYR A 127 -12.42 7.44 -23.64
C TYR A 127 -11.08 7.93 -23.08
N MET A 128 -10.11 8.29 -23.92
CA MET A 128 -8.86 8.88 -23.44
C MET A 128 -9.11 10.23 -22.74
N ASN A 129 -10.02 11.06 -23.26
CA ASN A 129 -10.42 12.31 -22.61
C ASN A 129 -11.05 12.10 -21.23
N LEU A 130 -11.70 10.96 -21.00
CA LEU A 130 -12.27 10.60 -19.70
C LEU A 130 -11.23 10.04 -18.73
N ILE A 131 -10.32 9.19 -19.22
CA ILE A 131 -9.38 8.43 -18.37
C ILE A 131 -8.14 9.26 -17.99
N ILE A 132 -7.64 10.11 -18.89
CA ILE A 132 -6.40 10.89 -18.65
C ILE A 132 -6.47 11.79 -17.41
N PRO A 133 -7.56 12.56 -17.17
CA PRO A 133 -7.66 13.39 -15.96
C PRO A 133 -7.51 12.58 -14.67
N ASP A 134 -8.12 11.39 -14.61
CA ASP A 134 -8.03 10.51 -13.45
C ASP A 134 -6.62 9.96 -13.27
N LEU A 135 -5.96 9.54 -14.37
CA LEU A 135 -4.56 9.11 -14.35
C LEU A 135 -3.63 10.19 -13.80
N VAL A 136 -3.79 11.44 -14.27
CA VAL A 136 -2.99 12.58 -13.81
C VAL A 136 -3.27 12.87 -12.33
N SER A 137 -4.55 12.91 -11.95
CA SER A 137 -4.98 13.16 -10.57
C SER A 137 -4.40 12.14 -9.60
N TYR A 138 -4.58 10.84 -9.88
CA TYR A 138 -4.07 9.78 -9.02
C TYR A 138 -2.54 9.74 -8.98
N LYS A 139 -1.86 10.00 -10.11
CA LYS A 139 -0.40 10.08 -10.14
C LYS A 139 0.10 11.20 -9.23
N ASN A 140 -0.47 12.41 -9.34
CA ASN A 140 -0.04 13.55 -8.52
C ASN A 140 -0.28 13.29 -7.03
N GLN A 141 -1.44 12.75 -6.66
CA GLN A 141 -1.73 12.35 -5.27
C GLN A 141 -0.71 11.34 -4.74
N MET A 142 -0.34 10.32 -5.53
CA MET A 142 0.67 9.33 -5.13
C MET A 142 2.06 9.94 -4.99
N VAL A 143 2.44 10.88 -5.86
CA VAL A 143 3.71 11.61 -5.75
C VAL A 143 3.74 12.48 -4.49
N GLU A 144 2.68 13.22 -4.20
CA GLU A 144 2.56 14.02 -2.97
C GLU A 144 2.65 13.14 -1.72
N LEU A 145 1.96 11.99 -1.73
CA LEU A 145 2.02 11.02 -0.63
C LEU A 145 3.43 10.44 -0.46
N SER A 146 4.13 10.14 -1.55
CA SER A 146 5.54 9.70 -1.52
C SER A 146 6.43 10.72 -0.81
N LEU A 147 6.28 12.01 -1.13
CA LEU A 147 7.04 13.09 -0.50
C LEU A 147 6.73 13.23 1.00
N ASN A 148 5.47 13.06 1.39
CA ASN A 148 5.06 13.12 2.79
C ASN A 148 5.58 11.92 3.60
N ILE A 149 5.49 10.70 3.04
CA ILE A 149 6.09 9.50 3.63
C ILE A 149 7.59 9.68 3.79
N ARG A 150 8.30 10.14 2.74
CA ARG A 150 9.75 10.37 2.81
C ARG A 150 10.10 11.30 3.96
N ARG A 151 9.41 12.44 4.05
CA ARG A 151 9.65 13.43 5.10
C ARG A 151 9.47 12.84 6.50
N ALA A 152 8.34 12.14 6.74
CA ALA A 152 8.04 11.54 8.03
C ALA A 152 9.02 10.41 8.39
N MET A 153 9.40 9.56 7.43
CA MET A 153 10.31 8.45 7.70
C MET A 153 11.75 8.90 7.97
N LEU A 154 12.22 9.98 7.33
CA LEU A 154 13.57 10.52 7.54
C LEU A 154 13.79 11.07 8.96
N GLU A 155 12.74 11.28 9.75
CA GLU A 155 12.87 11.67 11.16
C GLU A 155 13.39 10.54 12.05
N MET A 156 13.23 9.28 11.63
CA MET A 156 13.54 8.11 12.45
C MET A 156 14.38 7.03 11.75
N PHE A 157 14.41 7.03 10.41
CA PHE A 157 15.07 6.01 9.60
C PHE A 157 16.16 6.61 8.70
N TYR A 158 17.16 5.80 8.38
CA TYR A 158 18.20 6.17 7.42
C TYR A 158 17.65 6.27 6.01
N GLU A 159 18.22 7.17 5.20
CA GLU A 159 17.80 7.45 3.83
C GLU A 159 17.66 6.20 2.97
N ASN A 160 18.61 5.26 3.05
CA ASN A 160 18.56 4.00 2.29
C ASN A 160 17.34 3.13 2.67
N THR A 161 16.91 3.15 3.92
CA THR A 161 15.72 2.39 4.38
C THR A 161 14.44 3.06 3.86
N VAL A 162 14.42 4.39 3.83
CA VAL A 162 13.32 5.16 3.26
C VAL A 162 13.21 4.93 1.76
N ASP A 163 14.32 5.00 1.03
CA ASP A 163 14.39 4.76 -0.41
C ASP A 163 13.92 3.33 -0.76
N GLU A 164 14.39 2.33 -0.02
CA GLU A 164 13.96 0.94 -0.22
C GLU A 164 12.45 0.77 0.01
N PHE A 165 11.89 1.40 1.04
CA PHE A 165 10.44 1.36 1.29
C PHE A 165 9.64 1.98 0.14
N LEU A 166 10.03 3.18 -0.30
CA LEU A 166 9.35 3.88 -1.39
C LEU A 166 9.44 3.09 -2.69
N LEU A 167 10.62 2.57 -3.02
CA LEU A 167 10.85 1.75 -4.21
C LEU A 167 10.02 0.45 -4.19
N THR A 168 9.81 -0.12 -3.00
CA THR A 168 9.06 -1.37 -2.84
C THR A 168 7.55 -1.15 -2.91
N TYR A 169 7.03 -0.11 -2.24
CA TYR A 169 5.59 0.01 -1.97
C TYR A 169 4.89 1.17 -2.67
N VAL A 170 5.61 2.19 -3.13
CA VAL A 170 5.04 3.43 -3.70
C VAL A 170 5.35 3.52 -5.20
N ASP A 171 6.63 3.40 -5.57
CA ASP A 171 7.12 3.59 -6.93
C ASP A 171 6.47 2.66 -7.97
N PRO A 172 6.14 1.38 -7.69
CA PRO A 172 5.48 0.53 -8.66
C PRO A 172 4.11 1.07 -9.09
N VAL A 173 3.38 1.71 -8.17
CA VAL A 173 2.07 2.29 -8.47
C VAL A 173 2.22 3.56 -9.29
N ILE A 174 3.15 4.44 -8.92
CA ILE A 174 3.46 5.67 -9.68
C ILE A 174 3.92 5.31 -11.10
N THR A 175 4.79 4.32 -11.23
CA THR A 175 5.31 3.84 -12.52
C THR A 175 4.19 3.28 -13.39
N ARG A 176 3.28 2.48 -12.81
CA ARG A 176 2.11 1.95 -13.52
C ARG A 176 1.20 3.08 -14.02
N LEU A 177 0.92 4.07 -13.18
CA LEU A 177 0.12 5.24 -13.56
C LEU A 177 0.79 6.05 -14.67
N GLN A 178 2.11 6.26 -14.58
CA GLN A 178 2.90 6.96 -15.58
C GLN A 178 2.85 6.23 -16.94
N ASN A 179 3.11 4.93 -16.96
CA ASN A 179 3.10 4.15 -18.20
C ASN A 179 1.73 4.17 -18.90
N LEU A 180 0.64 4.08 -18.12
CA LEU A 180 -0.71 4.19 -18.63
C LEU A 180 -1.00 5.60 -19.16
N LEU A 181 -0.55 6.64 -18.47
CA LEU A 181 -0.71 8.03 -18.89
C LEU A 181 0.02 8.31 -20.22
N ASP A 182 1.26 7.82 -20.37
CA ASP A 182 2.03 7.97 -21.59
C ASP A 182 1.37 7.24 -22.77
N SER A 183 0.88 6.03 -22.53
CA SER A 183 0.14 5.25 -23.53
C SER A 183 -1.16 5.96 -23.93
N ALA A 184 -1.95 6.43 -22.96
CA ALA A 184 -3.20 7.12 -23.19
C ALA A 184 -2.99 8.42 -23.97
N THR A 185 -1.96 9.19 -23.62
CA THR A 185 -1.58 10.43 -24.32
C THR A 185 -1.14 10.16 -25.76
N THR A 186 -0.40 9.06 -25.98
CA THR A 186 0.02 8.64 -27.32
C THR A 186 -1.18 8.27 -28.19
N ILE A 187 -2.14 7.53 -27.63
CA ILE A 187 -3.37 7.14 -28.34
C ILE A 187 -4.27 8.36 -28.61
N GLN A 188 -4.42 9.27 -27.66
CA GLN A 188 -5.24 10.49 -27.81
C GLN A 188 -4.79 11.37 -28.98
N LYS A 189 -3.48 11.43 -29.25
CA LYS A 189 -2.90 12.22 -30.34
C LYS A 189 -3.09 11.59 -31.72
N ARG A 190 -3.49 10.32 -31.81
CA ARG A 190 -3.68 9.64 -33.09
C ARG A 190 -5.02 10.00 -33.73
N VAL A 191 -4.96 10.20 -35.04
CA VAL A 191 -6.13 10.43 -35.91
C VAL A 191 -6.47 9.16 -36.69
N GLU A 192 -5.47 8.36 -37.04
CA GLU A 192 -5.61 7.15 -37.84
C GLU A 192 -5.33 5.88 -37.02
N PHE A 193 -6.15 4.86 -37.25
CA PHE A 193 -6.09 3.58 -36.55
C PHE A 193 -5.96 2.42 -37.54
N PRO A 194 -5.25 1.32 -37.18
CA PRO A 194 -5.15 0.16 -38.04
C PRO A 194 -6.53 -0.47 -38.28
N VAL A 195 -6.79 -0.83 -39.54
CA VAL A 195 -8.02 -1.54 -39.93
C VAL A 195 -7.95 -2.96 -39.38
N ARG A 196 -9.06 -3.43 -38.80
CA ARG A 196 -9.18 -4.82 -38.36
C ARG A 196 -9.57 -5.74 -39.54
N PRO A 197 -9.11 -6.99 -39.56
CA PRO A 197 -8.17 -7.61 -38.64
C PRO A 197 -6.70 -7.25 -38.96
N PHE A 198 -5.87 -7.16 -37.92
CA PHE A 198 -4.43 -7.00 -38.04
C PHE A 198 -3.70 -8.16 -37.33
N LEU A 199 -2.42 -8.34 -37.66
CA LEU A 199 -1.59 -9.40 -37.07
C LEU A 199 -1.31 -9.11 -35.58
N ILE A 200 -1.73 -10.00 -34.69
CA ILE A 200 -1.44 -9.93 -33.25
C ILE A 200 -0.23 -10.82 -32.95
N LYS A 201 0.89 -10.22 -32.55
CA LYS A 201 2.06 -10.95 -32.05
C LYS A 201 1.86 -11.25 -30.57
N ARG A 202 1.85 -12.54 -30.19
CA ARG A 202 1.79 -12.96 -28.78
C ARG A 202 3.22 -13.13 -28.26
N THR A 203 3.50 -12.59 -27.06
CA THR A 203 4.82 -12.68 -26.40
C THR A 203 5.09 -14.07 -25.81
N VAL A 204 4.05 -14.89 -25.62
CA VAL A 204 4.19 -16.26 -25.11
C VAL A 204 4.61 -17.15 -26.27
N ASP A 205 5.84 -17.65 -26.20
CA ASP A 205 6.29 -18.73 -27.07
C ASP A 205 5.53 -20.01 -26.71
N MET A 206 4.74 -20.52 -27.67
CA MET A 206 3.96 -21.76 -27.51
C MET A 206 4.72 -22.99 -28.04
N THR A 207 6.00 -22.86 -28.44
CA THR A 207 6.76 -23.95 -29.06
C THR A 207 7.61 -24.79 -28.08
N ARG A 208 7.28 -24.76 -26.78
CA ARG A 208 7.79 -25.74 -25.81
C ARG A 208 6.84 -26.93 -25.69
#